data_AF-A0A6P5H5V4-F1
#
_entry.id   AF-A0A6P5H5V4-F1
#
_cell.length_a   1.000
_cell.length_b   1.000
_cell.length_c   1.000
_cell.angle_alpha   90.00
_cell.angle_beta   90.00
_cell.angle_gamma   90.00
#
_symmetry.space_group_name_H-M   'P 1'
#
loop_
_entity.id
_entity.type
_entity.pdbx_description
1 polymer ?
#
loop_
_entity_poly.entity_id
_entity_poly.type
_entity_poly.pdbx_seq_one_letter_code
_entity_poly.pdbx_strand_id
1 'polypeptide(L)'
;MGALEWNKVVHQHQGWRLVTSIWLHSGLIHLIVNMLSLLFIGIRLEQQFGFVRVGVVYLLTGFGGSVLSALLLKNTISVCASGALFGLLGSMLSELLTNWGIYSNKVAALLTLAIIMVINLAIGIFPHVDNFATIGGFITGFLLGFVLLARPQFGWMEPHDLPQSTQVGSKYKAHQYILWVIALLLAIAGFAVGLVMLFKGKNASDSCHWCHYLNCVPTSKWSCDS
;
A
#
# COMPACT_ATOMS: atom_id res chain seq x y z
N MET A 1 7.65 -1.19 -22.72
CA MET A 1 6.25 -0.75 -22.52
C MET A 1 6.01 -0.48 -21.03
N GLY A 2 5.17 0.51 -20.68
CA GLY A 2 4.54 0.81 -19.36
C GLY A 2 5.28 0.75 -18.03
N ALA A 3 6.42 0.08 -17.93
CA ALA A 3 7.20 -0.10 -16.72
C ALA A 3 7.76 1.22 -16.22
N LEU A 4 8.03 1.26 -14.92
CA LEU A 4 8.54 2.44 -14.26
C LEU A 4 10.02 2.60 -14.61
N GLU A 5 10.37 3.78 -15.08
CA GLU A 5 11.73 4.15 -15.44
C GLU A 5 11.90 5.65 -15.18
N TRP A 6 12.79 5.99 -14.24
CA TRP A 6 12.92 7.35 -13.72
C TRP A 6 13.19 8.37 -14.82
N ASN A 7 14.13 8.09 -15.72
CA ASN A 7 14.50 9.00 -16.81
C ASN A 7 13.29 9.35 -17.69
N LYS A 8 12.45 8.35 -18.01
CA LYS A 8 11.24 8.56 -18.82
C LYS A 8 10.17 9.35 -18.07
N VAL A 9 10.02 9.12 -16.77
CA VAL A 9 9.04 9.84 -15.94
C VAL A 9 9.44 11.30 -15.77
N VAL A 10 10.71 11.56 -15.43
CA VAL A 10 11.19 12.90 -15.06
C VAL A 10 11.61 13.72 -16.28
N HIS A 11 12.44 13.18 -17.17
CA HIS A 11 12.99 13.94 -18.32
C HIS A 11 12.12 13.87 -19.57
N GLN A 12 11.36 12.79 -19.76
CA GLN A 12 10.45 12.64 -20.91
C GLN A 12 8.98 12.89 -20.55
N HIS A 13 8.71 13.34 -19.32
CA HIS A 13 7.38 13.66 -18.80
C HIS A 13 6.34 12.52 -18.93
N GLN A 14 6.78 11.27 -18.91
CA GLN A 14 5.90 10.09 -19.04
C GLN A 14 5.28 9.70 -17.68
N GLY A 15 4.59 10.64 -17.03
CA GLY A 15 3.98 10.46 -15.70
C GLY A 15 2.93 9.34 -15.64
N TRP A 16 2.31 9.01 -16.76
CA TRP A 16 1.37 7.89 -16.89
C TRP A 16 2.00 6.54 -16.49
N ARG A 17 3.34 6.42 -16.54
CA ARG A 17 4.07 5.21 -16.11
C ARG A 17 3.95 4.92 -14.62
N LEU A 18 3.73 5.94 -13.79
CA LEU A 18 3.46 5.78 -12.35
C LEU A 18 2.15 5.04 -12.08
N VAL A 19 1.24 5.06 -13.06
CA VAL A 19 -0.05 4.39 -12.99
C VAL A 19 0.05 3.05 -13.70
N THR A 20 0.55 3.01 -14.94
CA THR A 20 0.59 1.75 -15.71
C THR A 20 1.49 0.67 -15.12
N SER A 21 2.53 1.04 -14.36
CA SER A 21 3.41 0.11 -13.65
C SER A 21 2.69 -0.79 -12.64
N ILE A 22 1.50 -0.38 -12.16
CA ILE A 22 0.69 -1.11 -11.18
C ILE A 22 0.14 -2.42 -11.77
N TRP A 23 -0.08 -2.46 -13.09
CA TRP A 23 -0.62 -3.66 -13.77
C TRP A 23 0.46 -4.55 -14.40
N LEU A 24 1.73 -4.17 -14.28
CA LEU A 24 2.83 -4.93 -14.86
C LEU A 24 3.44 -5.89 -13.86
N HIS A 25 3.92 -7.03 -14.37
CA HIS A 25 4.55 -8.08 -13.57
C HIS A 25 5.90 -8.46 -14.18
N SER A 26 6.87 -8.78 -13.33
CA SER A 26 8.24 -9.16 -13.75
C SER A 26 8.32 -10.57 -14.36
N GLY A 27 7.30 -11.40 -14.20
CA GLY A 27 7.22 -12.74 -14.78
C GLY A 27 5.96 -13.51 -14.37
N LEU A 28 5.82 -14.74 -14.88
CA LEU A 28 4.63 -15.58 -14.67
C LEU A 28 4.43 -15.96 -13.19
N ILE A 29 5.50 -16.31 -12.49
CA ILE A 29 5.43 -16.67 -11.06
C ILE A 29 4.96 -15.46 -10.24
N HIS A 30 5.54 -14.28 -10.49
CA HIS A 30 5.16 -13.04 -9.83
C HIS A 30 3.69 -12.67 -10.11
N LEU A 31 3.22 -12.85 -11.35
CA LEU A 31 1.81 -12.67 -11.71
C LEU A 31 0.89 -13.59 -10.90
N ILE A 32 1.16 -14.90 -10.90
CA ILE A 32 0.31 -15.89 -10.23
C ILE A 32 0.21 -15.60 -8.72
N VAL A 33 1.35 -15.38 -8.06
CA VAL A 33 1.40 -15.09 -6.62
C VAL A 33 0.65 -13.80 -6.28
N ASN A 34 0.87 -12.74 -7.06
CA ASN A 34 0.23 -11.46 -6.82
C ASN A 34 -1.29 -11.54 -7.04
N MET A 35 -1.73 -12.26 -8.08
CA MET A 35 -3.17 -12.46 -8.35
C MET A 35 -3.84 -13.32 -7.28
N LEU A 36 -3.21 -14.42 -6.84
CA LEU A 36 -3.74 -15.24 -5.74
C LEU A 36 -3.84 -14.42 -4.45
N SER A 37 -2.79 -13.69 -4.09
CA SER A 37 -2.79 -12.83 -2.91
C SER A 37 -3.86 -11.74 -3.00
N LEU A 38 -3.99 -11.09 -4.16
CA LEU A 38 -5.03 -10.09 -4.41
C LEU A 38 -6.43 -10.69 -4.33
N LEU A 39 -6.63 -11.92 -4.80
CA LEU A 39 -7.92 -12.61 -4.71
C LEU A 39 -8.31 -12.84 -3.25
N PHE A 40 -7.40 -13.41 -2.44
CA PHE A 40 -7.68 -13.71 -1.03
C PHE A 40 -7.89 -12.44 -0.19
N ILE A 41 -7.01 -11.45 -0.33
CA ILE A 41 -7.07 -10.20 0.44
C ILE A 41 -8.16 -9.27 -0.09
N GLY A 42 -8.23 -9.12 -1.41
CA GLY A 42 -9.15 -8.23 -2.10
C GLY A 42 -10.60 -8.62 -1.86
N ILE A 43 -10.97 -9.90 -2.06
CA ILE A 43 -12.33 -10.37 -1.79
C ILE A 43 -12.69 -10.14 -0.32
N ARG A 44 -11.78 -10.45 0.60
CA ARG A 44 -12.00 -10.29 2.04
C ARG A 44 -12.29 -8.84 2.44
N LEU A 45 -11.54 -7.90 1.87
CA LEU A 45 -11.73 -6.46 2.08
C LEU A 45 -12.99 -5.94 1.38
N GLU A 46 -13.26 -6.39 0.16
CA GLU A 46 -14.40 -5.96 -0.64
C GLU A 46 -15.73 -6.37 0.01
N GLN A 47 -15.82 -7.61 0.52
CA GLN A 47 -16.97 -8.06 1.31
C GLN A 47 -17.22 -7.21 2.57
N GLN A 48 -16.16 -6.60 3.11
CA GLN A 48 -16.23 -5.83 4.34
C GLN A 48 -16.48 -4.34 4.16
N PHE A 49 -15.98 -3.75 3.08
CA PHE A 49 -15.92 -2.29 2.89
C PHE A 49 -16.51 -1.83 1.55
N GLY A 50 -16.85 -2.76 0.67
CA GLY A 50 -17.37 -2.51 -0.67
C GLY A 50 -16.27 -2.25 -1.69
N PHE A 51 -16.59 -2.56 -2.95
CA PHE A 51 -15.64 -2.52 -4.07
C PHE A 51 -15.02 -1.14 -4.29
N VAL A 52 -15.81 -0.07 -4.14
CA VAL A 52 -15.35 1.31 -4.42
C VAL A 52 -14.20 1.69 -3.51
N ARG A 53 -14.33 1.42 -2.20
CA ARG A 53 -13.31 1.82 -1.22
C ARG A 53 -12.02 1.03 -1.43
N VAL A 54 -12.15 -0.27 -1.63
CA VAL A 54 -11.00 -1.16 -1.87
C VAL A 54 -10.30 -0.82 -3.18
N GLY A 55 -11.05 -0.54 -4.25
CA GLY A 55 -10.50 -0.10 -5.53
C GLY A 55 -9.74 1.22 -5.43
N VAL A 56 -10.29 2.21 -4.70
CA VAL A 56 -9.59 3.49 -4.46
C VAL A 56 -8.32 3.28 -3.65
N VAL A 57 -8.36 2.49 -2.57
CA VAL A 57 -7.16 2.16 -1.79
C VAL A 57 -6.12 1.49 -2.69
N TYR A 58 -6.50 0.46 -3.45
CA TYR A 58 -5.59 -0.27 -4.35
C TYR A 58 -4.88 0.66 -5.34
N LEU A 59 -5.62 1.56 -5.99
CA LEU A 59 -5.05 2.50 -6.96
C LEU A 59 -4.11 3.52 -6.31
N LEU A 60 -4.53 4.12 -5.20
CA LEU A 60 -3.73 5.15 -4.51
C LEU A 60 -2.47 4.56 -3.88
N THR A 61 -2.53 3.35 -3.31
CA THR A 61 -1.36 2.69 -2.74
C THR A 61 -0.39 2.21 -3.82
N GLY A 62 -0.90 1.69 -4.95
CA GLY A 62 -0.08 1.38 -6.11
C GLY A 62 0.67 2.62 -6.61
N PHE A 63 -0.04 3.75 -6.74
CA PHE A 63 0.55 5.02 -7.13
C PHE A 63 1.59 5.53 -6.13
N GLY A 64 1.30 5.48 -4.82
CA GLY A 64 2.24 5.85 -3.76
C GLY A 64 3.50 4.99 -3.76
N GLY A 65 3.36 3.68 -4.01
CA GLY A 65 4.46 2.76 -4.25
C GLY A 65 5.30 3.16 -5.46
N SER A 66 4.67 3.46 -6.61
CA SER A 66 5.38 3.91 -7.81
C SER A 66 6.11 5.24 -7.64
N VAL A 67 5.56 6.19 -6.88
CA VAL A 67 6.23 7.46 -6.57
C VAL A 67 7.47 7.19 -5.73
N LEU A 68 7.36 6.40 -4.66
CA LEU A 68 8.51 6.10 -3.79
C LEU A 68 9.60 5.32 -4.53
N SER A 69 9.18 4.34 -5.34
CA SER A 69 10.08 3.61 -6.22
C SER A 69 10.83 4.54 -7.18
N ALA A 70 10.12 5.42 -7.90
CA ALA A 70 10.75 6.33 -8.85
C ALA A 70 11.74 7.30 -8.17
N LEU A 71 11.52 7.66 -6.91
CA LEU A 71 12.43 8.51 -6.14
C LEU A 71 13.74 7.81 -5.75
N LEU A 72 13.70 6.50 -5.56
CA LEU A 72 14.81 5.70 -5.00
C LEU A 72 15.51 4.83 -6.05
N LEU A 73 14.85 4.51 -7.16
CA LEU A 73 15.36 3.68 -8.25
C LEU A 73 15.45 4.47 -9.55
N LYS A 74 16.68 4.77 -9.95
CA LYS A 74 16.95 5.55 -11.17
C LYS A 74 17.41 4.74 -12.36
N ASN A 75 18.19 3.69 -12.11
CA ASN A 75 18.89 2.95 -13.16
C ASN A 75 18.25 1.60 -13.48
N THR A 76 17.18 1.22 -12.79
CA THR A 76 16.52 -0.07 -12.97
C THR A 76 15.10 0.11 -13.49
N ILE A 77 14.67 -0.84 -14.31
CA ILE A 77 13.27 -0.95 -14.74
C ILE A 77 12.53 -1.73 -13.65
N SER A 78 11.47 -1.15 -13.10
CA SER A 78 10.69 -1.79 -12.06
C SER A 78 9.19 -1.85 -12.37
N VAL A 79 8.53 -2.80 -11.71
CA VAL A 79 7.09 -3.00 -11.74
C VAL A 79 6.53 -2.80 -10.34
N CYS A 80 5.32 -2.25 -10.23
CA CYS A 80 4.78 -1.80 -8.94
C CYS A 80 3.51 -2.54 -8.50
N ALA A 81 3.15 -3.65 -9.16
CA ALA A 81 1.97 -4.43 -8.83
C ALA A 81 1.92 -4.89 -7.36
N SER A 82 3.07 -5.26 -6.79
CA SER A 82 3.19 -5.65 -5.37
C SER A 82 2.91 -4.48 -4.42
N GLY A 83 3.23 -3.24 -4.81
CA GLY A 83 2.96 -2.05 -3.99
C GLY A 83 1.48 -1.87 -3.68
N ALA A 84 0.60 -2.09 -4.67
CA ALA A 84 -0.84 -2.00 -4.48
C ALA A 84 -1.35 -3.09 -3.51
N LEU A 85 -0.85 -4.32 -3.65
CA LEU A 85 -1.18 -5.45 -2.77
C LEU A 85 -0.75 -5.20 -1.32
N PHE A 86 0.49 -4.76 -1.11
CA PHE A 86 0.99 -4.43 0.22
C PHE A 86 0.29 -3.21 0.81
N GLY A 87 -0.20 -2.29 -0.02
CA GLY A 87 -1.10 -1.24 0.43
C GLY A 87 -2.41 -1.75 0.98
N LEU A 88 -3.02 -2.78 0.36
CA LEU A 88 -4.20 -3.43 0.95
C LEU A 88 -3.87 -4.07 2.30
N LEU A 89 -2.72 -4.74 2.43
CA LEU A 89 -2.25 -5.29 3.72
C LEU A 89 -2.02 -4.21 4.78
N GLY A 90 -1.38 -3.09 4.43
CA GLY A 90 -1.20 -1.95 5.33
C GLY A 90 -2.55 -1.36 5.77
N SER A 91 -3.51 -1.29 4.86
CA SER A 91 -4.86 -0.81 5.16
C SER A 91 -5.60 -1.74 6.13
N MET A 92 -5.45 -3.07 5.99
CA MET A 92 -5.97 -4.05 6.95
C MET A 92 -5.32 -3.90 8.33
N LEU A 93 -4.01 -3.63 8.38
CA LEU A 93 -3.32 -3.41 9.65
C LEU A 93 -3.88 -2.18 10.37
N SER A 94 -4.08 -1.06 9.67
CA SER A 94 -4.68 0.14 10.26
C SER A 94 -6.12 -0.08 10.75
N GLU A 95 -6.90 -0.91 10.04
CA GLU A 95 -8.26 -1.30 10.44
C GLU A 95 -8.24 -2.11 11.73
N LEU A 96 -7.33 -3.07 11.83
CA LEU A 96 -7.15 -3.91 13.00
C LEU A 96 -6.71 -3.09 14.22
N LEU A 97 -5.80 -2.12 14.03
CA LEU A 97 -5.39 -1.19 15.10
C LEU A 97 -6.54 -0.29 15.55
N THR A 98 -7.33 0.24 14.62
CA THR A 98 -8.47 1.11 14.92
C THR A 98 -9.59 0.36 15.65
N ASN A 99 -9.78 -0.91 15.31
CA ASN A 99 -10.85 -1.77 15.86
C ASN A 99 -10.31 -2.85 16.81
N TRP A 100 -9.18 -2.58 17.46
CA TRP A 100 -8.45 -3.54 18.29
C TRP A 100 -9.31 -4.17 19.40
N GLY A 101 -10.36 -3.49 19.86
CA GLY A 101 -11.28 -3.98 20.88
C GLY A 101 -12.29 -5.03 20.42
N ILE A 102 -12.56 -5.14 19.10
CA ILE A 102 -13.66 -5.97 18.56
C ILE A 102 -13.19 -7.39 18.22
N TYR A 103 -11.92 -7.56 17.85
CA TYR A 103 -11.39 -8.86 17.44
C TYR A 103 -11.13 -9.76 18.67
N SER A 104 -11.82 -10.89 18.74
CA SER A 104 -11.65 -11.90 19.81
C SER A 104 -10.27 -12.58 19.74
N ASN A 105 -9.74 -12.84 18.53
CA ASN A 105 -8.47 -13.52 18.34
C ASN A 105 -7.45 -12.66 17.56
N LYS A 106 -6.96 -11.61 18.23
CA LYS A 106 -6.11 -10.53 17.68
C LYS A 106 -4.78 -11.04 17.17
N VAL A 107 -4.17 -11.96 17.92
CA VAL A 107 -2.87 -12.53 17.62
C VAL A 107 -2.93 -13.36 16.34
N ALA A 108 -4.00 -14.16 16.17
CA ALA A 108 -4.19 -14.94 14.95
C ALA A 108 -4.30 -14.02 13.70
N ALA A 109 -5.09 -12.95 13.77
CA ALA A 109 -5.25 -12.01 12.65
C ALA A 109 -3.92 -11.31 12.28
N LEU A 110 -3.16 -10.84 13.27
CA LEU A 110 -1.84 -10.26 13.05
C LEU A 110 -0.86 -11.27 12.48
N LEU A 111 -0.87 -12.49 12.99
CA LEU A 111 0.04 -13.55 12.57
C LEU A 111 -0.27 -13.99 11.12
N THR A 112 -1.55 -14.08 10.74
CA THR A 112 -1.95 -14.32 9.34
C THR A 112 -1.47 -13.20 8.42
N LEU A 113 -1.67 -11.92 8.81
CA LEU A 113 -1.17 -10.78 8.03
C LEU A 113 0.36 -10.81 7.90
N ALA A 114 1.08 -11.10 8.99
CA ALA A 114 2.52 -11.20 9.01
C ALA A 114 3.04 -12.34 8.13
N ILE A 115 2.41 -13.52 8.17
CA ILE A 115 2.75 -14.65 7.29
C ILE A 115 2.57 -14.25 5.82
N ILE A 116 1.43 -13.65 5.46
CA ILE A 116 1.17 -13.25 4.07
C ILE A 116 2.19 -12.20 3.60
N MET A 117 2.55 -11.26 4.48
CA MET A 117 3.56 -10.24 4.21
C MET A 117 4.94 -10.86 3.98
N VAL A 118 5.36 -11.81 4.84
CA VAL A 118 6.65 -12.50 4.71
C VAL A 118 6.71 -13.36 3.46
N ILE A 119 5.64 -14.09 3.13
CA ILE A 119 5.57 -14.90 1.90
C ILE A 119 5.71 -14.01 0.67
N ASN A 120 4.96 -12.90 0.61
CA ASN A 120 5.03 -11.98 -0.52
C ASN A 120 6.40 -11.27 -0.61
N LEU A 121 7.03 -10.94 0.53
CA LEU A 121 8.36 -10.32 0.57
C LEU A 121 9.48 -11.31 0.19
N ALA A 122 9.37 -12.58 0.58
CA ALA A 122 10.31 -13.63 0.19
C ALA A 122 10.31 -13.84 -1.34
N ILE A 123 9.15 -13.70 -1.97
CA ILE A 123 9.00 -13.72 -3.43
C ILE A 123 9.50 -12.39 -4.04
N GLY A 124 9.54 -11.31 -3.26
CA GLY A 124 10.18 -10.04 -3.63
C GLY A 124 11.71 -10.04 -3.67
N ILE A 125 12.36 -11.16 -3.32
CA ILE A 125 13.81 -11.36 -3.49
C ILE A 125 14.16 -11.72 -4.94
N PHE A 126 13.16 -12.06 -5.77
CA PHE A 126 13.38 -12.28 -7.20
C PHE A 126 13.78 -10.98 -7.91
N PRO A 127 14.72 -11.04 -8.89
CA PRO A 127 15.16 -9.87 -9.62
C PRO A 127 13.97 -9.17 -10.30
N HIS A 128 13.99 -7.84 -10.30
CA HIS A 128 12.95 -6.93 -10.80
C HIS A 128 11.70 -6.76 -9.91
N VAL A 129 11.64 -7.38 -8.72
CA VAL A 129 10.60 -7.04 -7.74
C VAL A 129 11.07 -5.84 -6.90
N ASP A 130 10.20 -4.85 -6.80
CA ASP A 130 10.52 -3.56 -6.22
C ASP A 130 10.08 -3.50 -4.75
N ASN A 131 11.05 -3.62 -3.85
CA ASN A 131 10.81 -3.55 -2.41
C ASN A 131 10.52 -2.11 -1.96
N PHE A 132 10.96 -1.09 -2.70
CA PHE A 132 10.58 0.30 -2.43
C PHE A 132 9.13 0.58 -2.82
N ALA A 133 8.67 0.05 -3.95
CA ALA A 133 7.25 0.10 -4.31
C ALA A 133 6.39 -0.59 -3.26
N THR A 134 6.87 -1.71 -2.74
CA THR A 134 6.24 -2.49 -1.66
C THR A 134 6.12 -1.68 -0.36
N ILE A 135 7.22 -1.07 0.10
CA ILE A 135 7.26 -0.22 1.30
C ILE A 135 6.37 1.02 1.12
N GLY A 136 6.48 1.71 -0.01
CA GLY A 136 5.69 2.92 -0.30
C GLY A 136 4.20 2.62 -0.37
N GLY A 137 3.85 1.50 -1.00
CA GLY A 137 2.49 1.00 -1.03
C GLY A 137 1.94 0.69 0.36
N PHE A 138 2.71 -0.03 1.19
CA PHE A 138 2.33 -0.35 2.57
C PHE A 138 2.09 0.89 3.43
N ILE A 139 3.03 1.86 3.42
CA ILE A 139 2.91 3.11 4.17
C ILE A 139 1.67 3.89 3.72
N THR A 140 1.49 4.03 2.40
CA THR A 140 0.32 4.70 1.83
C THR A 140 -0.96 4.01 2.24
N GLY A 141 -0.98 2.68 2.21
CA GLY A 141 -2.16 1.88 2.58
C GLY A 141 -2.49 1.95 4.05
N PHE A 142 -1.48 1.96 4.91
CA PHE A 142 -1.64 2.15 6.34
C PHE A 142 -2.28 3.50 6.67
N LEU A 143 -1.83 4.58 6.04
CA LEU A 143 -2.43 5.90 6.19
C LEU A 143 -3.86 5.94 5.63
N LEU A 144 -4.06 5.43 4.41
CA LEU A 144 -5.38 5.43 3.76
C LEU A 144 -6.39 4.53 4.47
N GLY A 145 -5.97 3.47 5.14
CA GLY A 145 -6.88 2.61 5.87
C GLY A 145 -7.48 3.30 7.10
N PHE A 146 -6.74 4.18 7.80
CA PHE A 146 -7.33 5.08 8.80
C PHE A 146 -8.36 6.04 8.21
N VAL A 147 -8.24 6.36 6.92
CA VAL A 147 -9.12 7.31 6.22
C VAL A 147 -10.36 6.67 5.62
N LEU A 148 -10.20 5.56 4.91
CA LEU A 148 -11.23 4.95 4.07
C LEU A 148 -11.85 3.70 4.71
N LEU A 149 -11.16 3.04 5.64
CA LEU A 149 -11.59 1.79 6.29
C LEU A 149 -12.04 2.02 7.75
N ALA A 150 -12.26 3.27 8.17
CA ALA A 150 -12.82 3.57 9.48
C ALA A 150 -14.25 3.01 9.60
N ARG A 151 -14.44 2.02 10.48
CA ARG A 151 -15.77 1.46 10.77
C ARG A 151 -16.57 2.37 11.69
N PRO A 152 -17.84 2.68 11.37
CA PRO A 152 -18.76 3.25 12.35
C PRO A 152 -19.05 2.22 13.44
N GLN A 153 -19.31 2.68 14.67
CA GLN A 153 -19.59 1.79 15.79
C GLN A 153 -20.80 0.86 15.52
N PHE A 154 -20.72 -0.38 16.00
CA PHE A 154 -21.78 -1.41 15.89
C PHE A 154 -23.16 -0.92 16.39
N GLY A 155 -23.20 0.03 17.33
CA GLY A 155 -24.46 0.59 17.88
C GLY A 155 -25.24 1.53 16.96
N TRP A 156 -24.77 1.80 15.74
CA TRP A 156 -25.49 2.61 14.74
C TRP A 156 -26.20 1.77 13.66
N MET A 157 -25.98 0.45 13.63
CA MET A 157 -26.38 -0.38 12.47
C MET A 157 -27.75 -1.05 12.56
N GLU A 158 -28.55 -0.83 13.61
CA GLU A 158 -29.97 -1.21 13.61
C GLU A 158 -30.83 -0.17 14.34
N PRO A 159 -31.31 0.87 13.64
CA PRO A 159 -32.31 1.80 14.20
C PRO A 159 -33.72 1.20 14.28
N HIS A 160 -33.96 0.01 13.73
CA HIS A 160 -35.33 -0.45 13.46
C HIS A 160 -36.13 -0.89 14.70
N ASP A 161 -35.47 -1.20 15.84
CA ASP A 161 -36.14 -1.71 17.05
C ASP A 161 -35.78 -0.99 18.37
N LEU A 162 -35.12 0.19 18.32
CA LEU A 162 -34.69 0.90 19.54
C LEU A 162 -35.73 1.93 20.03
N PRO A 163 -36.07 1.96 21.35
CA PRO A 163 -36.98 2.96 21.90
C PRO A 163 -36.41 4.38 21.75
N GLN A 164 -37.29 5.34 21.46
CA GLN A 164 -37.02 6.76 21.16
C GLN A 164 -36.20 7.53 22.21
N SER A 165 -35.92 6.94 23.38
CA SER A 165 -35.12 7.54 24.46
C SER A 165 -33.64 7.16 24.46
N THR A 166 -33.17 6.38 23.49
CA THR A 166 -31.76 5.96 23.44
C THR A 166 -30.93 7.04 22.77
N GLN A 167 -30.12 7.78 23.54
CA GLN A 167 -29.13 8.70 23.01
C GLN A 167 -28.16 7.92 22.12
N VAL A 168 -28.30 8.09 20.80
CA VAL A 168 -27.34 7.54 19.85
C VAL A 168 -26.04 8.33 20.02
N GLY A 169 -25.05 7.71 20.67
CA GLY A 169 -23.73 8.31 20.84
C GLY A 169 -23.07 8.63 19.49
N SER A 170 -21.99 9.43 19.51
CA SER A 170 -21.23 9.78 18.29
C SER A 170 -20.85 8.54 17.47
N LYS A 171 -21.14 8.57 16.17
CA LYS A 171 -20.89 7.50 15.18
C LYS A 171 -19.44 6.98 15.18
N TYR A 172 -18.50 7.83 15.57
CA TYR A 172 -17.07 7.54 15.71
C TYR A 172 -16.52 8.11 17.04
N LYS A 173 -15.50 7.47 17.61
CA LYS A 173 -14.81 7.98 18.81
C LYS A 173 -13.93 9.19 18.46
N ALA A 174 -13.71 10.09 19.41
CA ALA A 174 -12.84 11.27 19.22
C ALA A 174 -11.43 10.89 18.70
N HIS A 175 -10.84 9.79 19.19
CA HIS A 175 -9.54 9.33 18.68
C HIS A 175 -9.58 8.88 17.22
N GLN A 176 -10.72 8.36 16.72
CA GLN A 176 -10.86 7.98 15.31
C GLN A 176 -10.86 9.23 14.43
N TYR A 177 -11.53 10.30 14.84
CA TYR A 177 -11.49 11.59 14.13
C TYR A 177 -10.09 12.22 14.14
N ILE A 178 -9.38 12.16 15.27
CA ILE A 178 -8.00 12.68 15.36
C ILE A 178 -7.08 11.90 14.43
N LEU A 179 -7.12 10.56 14.48
CA LEU A 179 -6.35 9.69 13.59
C LEU A 179 -6.72 9.94 12.12
N TRP A 180 -7.99 10.17 11.83
CA TRP A 180 -8.46 10.47 10.49
C TRP A 180 -7.85 11.75 9.92
N VAL A 181 -7.90 12.85 10.68
CA VAL A 181 -7.36 14.14 10.26
C VAL A 181 -5.83 14.06 10.10
N ILE A 182 -5.13 13.44 11.06
CA ILE A 182 -3.67 13.28 11.00
C ILE A 182 -3.28 12.44 9.78
N ALA A 183 -3.93 11.29 9.57
CA ALA A 183 -3.63 10.41 8.45
C ALA A 183 -3.89 11.08 7.10
N LEU A 184 -4.98 11.86 6.99
CA LEU A 184 -5.29 12.63 5.79
C LEU A 184 -4.23 13.70 5.49
N LEU A 185 -3.83 14.48 6.50
CA LEU A 185 -2.79 15.49 6.36
C LEU A 185 -1.45 14.87 5.96
N LEU A 186 -1.06 13.77 6.60
CA LEU A 186 0.17 13.06 6.28
C LEU A 186 0.14 12.46 4.87
N ALA A 187 -0.99 11.90 4.43
CA ALA A 187 -1.12 11.37 3.07
C ALA A 187 -1.00 12.49 2.03
N ILE A 188 -1.69 13.62 2.21
CA ILE A 188 -1.62 14.77 1.30
C ILE A 188 -0.20 15.33 1.25
N ALA A 189 0.42 15.56 2.41
CA ALA A 189 1.79 16.05 2.49
C ALA A 189 2.78 15.07 1.85
N GLY A 190 2.65 13.77 2.11
CA GLY A 190 3.49 12.71 1.55
C GLY A 190 3.42 12.66 0.02
N PHE A 191 2.21 12.67 -0.56
CA PHE A 191 2.02 12.70 -2.01
C PHE A 191 2.55 14.00 -2.62
N ALA A 192 2.25 15.16 -2.02
CA ALA A 192 2.71 16.45 -2.52
C ALA A 192 4.24 16.55 -2.52
N VAL A 193 4.88 16.21 -1.40
CA VAL A 193 6.35 16.21 -1.27
C VAL A 193 6.97 15.20 -2.23
N GLY A 194 6.43 13.97 -2.29
CA GLY A 194 6.95 12.92 -3.17
C GLY A 194 6.90 13.32 -4.65
N LEU A 195 5.78 13.84 -5.12
CA LEU A 195 5.64 14.31 -6.51
C LEU A 195 6.52 15.52 -6.81
N VAL A 196 6.58 16.49 -5.89
CA VAL A 196 7.46 17.66 -6.06
C VAL A 196 8.93 17.25 -6.12
N MET A 197 9.37 16.34 -5.25
CA MET A 197 10.75 15.83 -5.28
C MET A 197 11.04 15.08 -6.57
N LEU A 198 10.09 14.27 -7.05
CA LEU A 198 10.22 13.47 -8.26
C LEU A 198 10.37 14.37 -9.49
N PHE A 199 9.46 15.33 -9.68
CA PHE A 199 9.49 16.22 -10.85
C PHE A 199 10.54 17.33 -10.76
N LYS A 200 11.01 17.70 -9.56
CA LYS A 200 12.20 18.55 -9.42
C LYS A 200 13.51 17.80 -9.63
N GLY A 201 13.46 16.48 -9.82
CA GLY A 201 14.64 15.64 -9.98
C GLY A 201 15.55 15.63 -8.76
N LYS A 202 15.03 15.95 -7.55
CA LYS A 202 15.81 15.91 -6.31
C LYS A 202 15.99 14.45 -5.87
N ASN A 203 17.24 14.07 -5.63
CA ASN A 203 17.63 12.69 -5.36
C ASN A 203 17.40 12.32 -3.89
N ALA A 204 16.58 11.31 -3.64
CA ALA A 204 16.60 10.59 -2.36
C ALA A 204 17.65 9.48 -2.35
N SER A 205 18.08 8.98 -3.52
CA SER A 205 19.10 7.91 -3.63
C SER A 205 20.50 8.36 -3.17
N ASP A 206 20.86 9.63 -3.35
CA ASP A 206 22.18 10.15 -2.94
C ASP A 206 22.36 10.12 -1.41
N SER A 207 21.27 9.99 -0.66
CA SER A 207 21.28 9.86 0.80
C SER A 207 21.29 8.40 1.29
N CYS A 208 21.24 7.40 0.39
CA CYS A 208 21.05 6.00 0.76
C CYS A 208 22.02 5.04 0.04
N HIS A 209 23.22 4.89 0.58
CA HIS A 209 24.23 3.93 0.07
C HIS A 209 23.79 2.45 0.15
N TRP A 210 22.83 2.11 1.01
CA TRP A 210 22.37 0.74 1.25
C TRP A 210 21.13 0.35 0.44
N CYS A 211 20.53 1.29 -0.31
CA CYS A 211 19.29 1.07 -1.03
C CYS A 211 19.41 0.05 -2.18
N HIS A 212 20.61 -0.20 -2.71
CA HIS A 212 20.85 -1.23 -3.75
C HIS A 212 20.64 -2.65 -3.20
N TYR A 213 21.08 -2.92 -1.96
CA TYR A 213 20.97 -4.24 -1.31
C TYR A 213 19.54 -4.62 -0.90
N LEU A 214 18.63 -3.65 -0.82
CA LEU A 214 17.23 -3.90 -0.50
C LEU A 214 16.46 -4.55 -1.65
N ASN A 215 16.84 -4.29 -2.91
CA ASN A 215 16.11 -4.78 -4.08
C ASN A 215 16.74 -6.02 -4.72
N CYS A 216 18.01 -6.28 -4.47
CA CYS A 216 18.68 -7.44 -5.03
C CYS A 216 19.78 -7.90 -4.07
N VAL A 217 19.68 -9.16 -3.63
CA VAL A 217 20.75 -9.83 -2.89
C VAL A 217 21.56 -10.63 -3.92
N PRO A 218 22.86 -10.32 -4.11
CA PRO A 218 23.69 -11.08 -5.03
C PRO A 218 23.84 -12.52 -4.53
N THR A 219 23.61 -13.49 -5.41
CA THR A 219 23.80 -14.92 -5.11
C THR A 219 24.69 -15.55 -6.16
N SER A 220 25.18 -16.77 -5.94
CA SER A 220 25.99 -17.50 -6.93
C SER A 220 25.26 -17.78 -8.25
N LYS A 221 23.94 -17.51 -8.33
CA LYS A 221 23.10 -17.74 -9.50
C LYS A 221 22.68 -16.46 -10.25
N TRP A 222 22.88 -15.25 -9.69
CA TRP A 222 22.55 -13.99 -10.37
C TRP A 222 23.32 -12.78 -9.82
N SER A 223 23.70 -11.85 -10.70
CA SER A 223 24.32 -10.56 -10.35
C SER A 223 23.30 -9.42 -10.33
N CYS A 224 23.51 -8.46 -9.43
CA CYS A 224 22.66 -7.29 -9.23
C CYS A 224 23.15 -6.04 -9.98
N ASP A 225 24.13 -6.21 -10.86
CA ASP A 225 24.68 -5.16 -11.72
C ASP A 225 23.93 -5.20 -13.06
N SER A 226 22.98 -4.29 -13.23
CA SER A 226 22.32 -3.97 -14.51
C SER A 226 21.97 -2.50 -14.51
#